data_AF-A0A522UHU8-F1
#
_entry.id   AF-A0A522UHU8-F1
#
_cell.length_a   1.000
_cell.length_b   1.000
_cell.length_c   1.000
_cell.angle_alpha   90.00
_cell.angle_beta   90.00
_cell.angle_gamma   90.00
#
_symmetry.space_group_name_H-M   'P 1'
#
loop_
_entity.id
_entity.type
_entity.pdbx_description
1 polymer ?
#
loop_
_entity_poly.entity_id
_entity_poly.type
_entity_poly.pdbx_seq_one_letter_code
_entity_poly.pdbx_strand_id
1 'polypeptide(L)'
;MDMIVKQKKPVVAAAKPARKPTAKPAAKPAVATASVVIPEQRQRMIEVSAYYLAEKDGFQGDGQKYWLQAEREVDAKLGKK
;
A
#
# COMPACT_ATOMS: atom_id res chain seq x y z
N MET A 1 23.48 -38.56 -47.70
CA MET A 1 24.01 -38.08 -46.40
C MET A 1 23.03 -38.48 -45.31
N ASP A 2 22.75 -39.76 -45.16
CA ASP A 2 23.56 -40.71 -44.36
C ASP A 2 23.27 -40.57 -42.85
N MET A 3 22.83 -41.71 -42.33
CA MET A 3 22.65 -42.12 -40.93
C MET A 3 23.52 -41.39 -39.89
N ILE A 4 23.01 -41.28 -38.66
CA ILE A 4 23.60 -41.96 -37.48
C ILE A 4 22.67 -41.83 -36.25
N VAL A 5 22.16 -42.99 -35.84
CA VAL A 5 21.69 -43.29 -34.49
C VAL A 5 22.90 -43.30 -33.55
N LYS A 6 22.81 -42.69 -32.36
CA LYS A 6 23.65 -43.09 -31.24
C LYS A 6 22.91 -43.06 -29.91
N GLN A 7 22.56 -44.26 -29.45
CA GLN A 7 22.18 -44.58 -28.07
C GLN A 7 23.38 -44.49 -27.12
N LYS A 8 23.15 -44.16 -25.83
CA LYS A 8 23.30 -45.07 -24.65
C LYS A 8 23.22 -44.32 -23.31
N LYS A 9 22.46 -44.89 -22.37
CA LYS A 9 22.38 -44.60 -20.92
C LYS A 9 23.70 -44.98 -20.19
N PRO A 10 23.96 -44.48 -18.96
CA PRO A 10 23.57 -45.29 -17.78
C PRO A 10 23.05 -44.50 -16.54
N VAL A 11 22.12 -45.18 -15.85
CA VAL A 11 21.80 -45.24 -14.41
C VAL A 11 22.57 -44.35 -13.42
N VAL A 12 21.83 -43.69 -12.51
CA VAL A 12 22.00 -43.84 -11.05
C VAL A 12 20.63 -43.73 -10.36
N ALA A 13 20.28 -44.77 -9.59
CA ALA A 13 19.13 -44.81 -8.71
C ALA A 13 19.42 -44.04 -7.40
N ALA A 14 18.46 -43.26 -6.90
CA ALA A 14 18.42 -42.85 -5.50
C ALA A 14 16.96 -42.62 -5.06
N ALA A 15 16.62 -43.22 -3.93
CA ALA A 15 15.29 -43.30 -3.37
C ALA A 15 14.86 -42.01 -2.61
N LYS A 16 13.53 -41.78 -2.59
CA LYS A 16 12.62 -41.21 -1.54
C LYS A 16 13.13 -40.07 -0.62
N PRO A 17 12.31 -39.04 -0.26
CA PRO A 17 10.92 -39.23 0.20
C PRO A 17 9.90 -38.16 -0.23
N ALA A 18 8.61 -38.54 -0.12
CA ALA A 18 7.46 -37.68 -0.28
C ALA A 18 7.52 -36.46 0.68
N ARG A 19 7.51 -35.26 0.12
CA ARG A 19 7.38 -34.02 0.89
C ARG A 19 5.94 -33.91 1.40
N LYS A 20 5.79 -33.93 2.73
CA LYS A 20 4.55 -33.62 3.44
C LYS A 20 4.03 -32.24 2.99
N PRO A 21 2.70 -32.04 2.85
CA PRO A 21 2.15 -30.72 2.58
C PRO A 21 2.43 -29.84 3.80
N THR A 22 3.35 -28.91 3.65
CA THR A 22 3.58 -27.84 4.62
C THR A 22 2.35 -26.95 4.60
N ALA A 23 1.58 -27.00 5.69
CA ALA A 23 0.46 -26.10 5.94
C ALA A 23 0.91 -24.65 5.72
N LYS A 24 0.18 -23.95 4.85
CA LYS A 24 0.33 -22.52 4.59
C LYS A 24 0.25 -21.78 5.93
N PRO A 25 1.26 -20.98 6.32
CA PRO A 25 1.15 -20.16 7.52
C PRO A 25 -0.07 -19.26 7.38
N ALA A 26 -1.01 -19.39 8.31
CA ALA A 26 -2.13 -18.48 8.42
C ALA A 26 -1.55 -17.06 8.58
N ALA A 27 -1.91 -16.18 7.64
CA ALA A 27 -1.48 -14.79 7.67
C ALA A 27 -1.94 -14.18 9.01
N LYS A 28 -0.98 -13.71 9.81
CA LYS A 28 -1.28 -12.93 11.01
C LYS A 28 -2.09 -11.70 10.58
N PRO A 29 -3.17 -11.34 11.30
CA PRO A 29 -3.88 -10.11 11.01
C PRO A 29 -2.88 -8.96 11.13
N ALA A 30 -2.74 -8.19 10.05
CA ALA A 30 -1.98 -6.95 10.08
C ALA A 30 -2.67 -6.06 11.11
N VAL A 31 -2.04 -5.90 12.27
CA VAL A 31 -2.41 -4.87 13.22
C VAL A 31 -2.25 -3.57 12.45
N ALA A 32 -3.37 -2.90 12.18
CA ALA A 32 -3.36 -1.56 11.65
C ALA A 32 -2.66 -0.69 12.70
N THR A 33 -1.35 -0.51 12.53
CA THR A 33 -0.60 0.50 13.24
C THR A 33 -1.29 1.80 12.89
N ALA A 34 -1.98 2.40 13.86
CA ALA A 34 -2.54 3.73 13.74
C ALA A 34 -1.42 4.63 13.18
N SER A 35 -1.56 4.99 11.91
CA SER A 35 -0.56 5.74 11.18
C SER A 35 -0.39 7.06 11.91
N VAL A 36 0.72 7.22 12.63
CA VAL A 36 1.06 8.49 13.25
C VAL A 36 1.15 9.50 12.11
N VAL A 37 0.14 10.36 12.00
CA VAL A 37 0.14 11.39 10.96
C VAL A 37 1.22 12.39 11.34
N ILE A 38 2.33 12.31 10.61
CA ILE A 38 3.43 13.26 10.70
C ILE A 38 2.93 14.69 10.40
N PRO A 39 3.48 15.73 11.06
CA PRO A 39 3.07 17.11 10.87
C PRO A 39 3.03 17.57 9.41
N GLU A 40 3.98 17.11 8.59
CA GLU A 40 4.04 17.38 7.16
C GLU A 40 2.82 16.83 6.41
N GLN A 41 2.42 15.59 6.72
CA GLN A 41 1.24 14.98 6.12
C GLN A 41 -0.03 15.73 6.50
N ARG A 42 -0.13 16.24 7.74
CA ARG A 42 -1.24 17.11 8.15
C ARG A 42 -1.27 18.38 7.30
N GLN A 43 -0.13 19.05 7.10
CA GLN A 43 -0.07 20.27 6.28
C GLN A 43 -0.50 20.01 4.84
N ARG A 44 -0.06 18.91 4.23
CA ARG A 44 -0.48 18.54 2.88
C ARG A 44 -1.98 18.25 2.79
N MET A 45 -2.56 17.61 3.81
CA MET A 45 -4.01 17.41 3.87
C MET A 45 -4.78 18.73 3.98
N ILE A 46 -4.25 19.70 4.73
CA ILE A 46 -4.84 21.03 4.88
C ILE A 46 -4.80 21.78 3.56
N GLU A 47 -3.63 21.83 2.90
CA GLU A 47 -3.45 22.48 1.61
C GLU A 47 -4.44 21.96 0.57
N VAL A 48 -4.52 20.63 0.42
CA VAL A 48 -5.43 19.97 -0.53
C VAL A 48 -6.89 20.25 -0.17
N SER A 49 -7.24 20.24 1.13
CA SER A 49 -8.61 20.54 1.57
C SER A 49 -8.96 22.01 1.33
N ALA A 50 -8.03 22.94 1.54
CA ALA A 50 -8.23 24.36 1.29
C ALA A 50 -8.44 24.63 -0.20
N TYR A 51 -7.68 23.95 -1.07
CA TYR A 51 -7.89 24.01 -2.52
C TYR A 51 -9.30 23.55 -2.91
N TYR A 52 -9.75 22.39 -2.40
CA TYR A 52 -11.10 21.89 -2.71
C TYR A 52 -12.20 22.79 -2.14
N LEU A 53 -12.00 23.39 -0.96
CA LEU A 53 -12.96 24.36 -0.41
C LEU A 53 -13.05 25.61 -1.29
N ALA A 54 -11.91 26.13 -1.74
CA ALA A 54 -11.87 27.26 -2.65
C ALA A 54 -12.51 26.90 -4.00
N GLU A 55 -12.20 25.74 -4.58
CA GLU A 55 -12.79 25.27 -5.83
C GLU A 55 -14.32 25.11 -5.73
N LYS A 56 -14.82 24.54 -4.62
CA LYS A 56 -16.26 24.38 -4.37
C LYS A 56 -16.99 25.72 -4.27
N ASP A 57 -16.30 26.74 -3.78
CA ASP A 57 -16.81 28.11 -3.70
C ASP A 57 -16.48 28.94 -4.97
N GLY A 58 -15.94 28.31 -6.01
CA GLY A 58 -15.55 28.97 -7.26
C GLY A 58 -14.45 30.01 -7.10
N PHE A 59 -13.62 29.89 -6.05
CA PHE A 59 -12.55 30.81 -5.68
C PHE A 59 -13.04 32.25 -5.40
N GLN A 60 -14.30 32.42 -4.97
CA GLN A 60 -14.90 33.74 -4.77
C GLN A 60 -14.62 34.36 -3.40
N GLY A 61 -14.22 33.55 -2.42
CA GLY A 61 -13.91 33.95 -1.06
C GLY A 61 -12.43 34.16 -0.79
N ASP A 62 -12.09 34.31 0.49
CA ASP A 62 -10.73 34.59 0.95
C ASP A 62 -9.96 33.28 1.17
N GLY A 63 -8.76 33.19 0.58
CA GLY A 63 -7.82 32.08 0.75
C GLY A 63 -7.57 31.73 2.22
N GLN A 64 -7.46 32.73 3.10
CA GLN A 64 -7.25 32.48 4.53
C GLN A 64 -8.45 31.79 5.19
N LYS A 65 -9.68 32.11 4.77
CA LYS A 65 -10.89 31.49 5.31
C LYS A 65 -10.96 30.01 4.93
N TYR A 66 -10.63 29.67 3.69
CA TYR A 66 -10.58 28.27 3.27
C TYR A 66 -9.50 27.49 4.00
N TRP A 67 -8.34 28.12 4.26
CA TRP A 67 -7.28 27.49 5.04
C TRP A 67 -7.73 27.19 6.47
N LEU A 68 -8.32 28.17 7.17
CA LEU A 68 -8.87 27.98 8.52
C LEU A 68 -9.94 26.89 8.57
N GLN A 69 -10.82 26.83 7.57
CA GLN A 69 -11.84 25.79 7.49
C GLN A 69 -11.24 24.41 7.19
N ALA A 70 -10.23 24.34 6.31
CA ALA A 70 -9.48 23.12 6.01
C ALA A 70 -8.74 22.58 7.24
N GLU A 71 -8.12 23.45 8.04
CA GLU A 71 -7.47 23.06 9.30
C GLU A 71 -8.45 22.35 10.23
N ARG A 72 -9.64 22.93 10.42
CA ARG A 72 -10.69 22.34 11.25
C ARG A 72 -11.20 21.01 10.71
N GLU A 73 -11.37 20.88 9.40
CA GLU A 73 -11.78 19.61 8.77
C GLU A 73 -10.73 18.52 8.94
N VAL A 74 -9.45 18.85 8.74
CA VAL A 74 -8.35 17.89 8.88
C VAL A 74 -8.18 17.49 10.34
N ASP A 75 -8.23 18.42 11.28
CA ASP A 75 -8.13 18.11 12.71
C ASP A 75 -9.30 17.24 13.18
N ALA A 76 -10.52 17.47 12.68
CA ALA A 76 -11.67 16.60 12.93
C ALA A 76 -11.46 15.18 12.37
N LYS A 77 -10.90 15.04 11.15
CA LYS A 77 -10.57 13.74 10.54
C LYS A 77 -9.47 13.00 11.30
N LEU A 78 -8.53 13.73 11.89
CA LEU A 78 -7.42 13.18 12.67
C LEU A 78 -7.77 12.95 14.14
N GLY A 79 -8.97 13.31 14.59
CA GLY A 79 -9.40 13.16 15.97
C GLY A 79 -8.63 14.04 16.96
N LYS A 80 -8.01 15.13 16.48
CA LYS A 80 -7.39 16.15 17.34
C LYS A 80 -8.50 17.01 17.91
N LYS A 81 -9.03 16.62 19.08
CA LYS A 81 -10.01 17.40 19.85
C LYS A 81 -9.32 18.17 20.95
#